data_AF-A0A9D7XH98-F1
#
_entry.id   AF-A0A9D7XH98-F1
#
_cell.length_a   1.000
_cell.length_b   1.000
_cell.length_c   1.000
_cell.angle_alpha   90.00
_cell.angle_beta   90.00
_cell.angle_gamma   90.00
#
_symmetry.space_group_name_H-M   'P 1'
#
loop_
_entity.id
_entity.type
_entity.pdbx_description
1 polymer ?
#
loop_
_entity_poly.entity_id
_entity_poly.type
_entity_poly.pdbx_seq_one_letter_code
_entity_poly.pdbx_strand_id
1 'polypeptide(L)'
;MTPNPVIRWIAVCLLLGIPLIAQPSPERQVRMVVKATSPRFPKGSFAEKPKVIHRLGDRFARIEEESNPDTKLHLLIVCKAPDTWMVNRADGTGKHLVDPDPKGEVRFPMFPKEGMPVGFPPSLANLEFGREVQYFDSFKAPYTPMKTPMGEMVKQVLGTEDWTLILVRKEEKGVPAFLFLMNKEGIFTVYEYLEFQFLPSPDLKLFEAPAEIRYAEQSAS
;
A
#
# COMPACT_ATOMS: atom_id res chain seq x y z
N MET A 1 -42.62 -27.95 49.32
CA MET A 1 -42.13 -28.93 48.33
C MET A 1 -41.29 -28.18 47.30
N THR A 2 -39.98 -28.43 47.30
CA THR A 2 -39.04 -28.16 46.18
C THR A 2 -39.34 -29.14 45.01
N PRO A 3 -38.81 -28.98 43.77
CA PRO A 3 -37.60 -28.22 43.41
C PRO A 3 -37.65 -27.34 42.13
N ASN A 4 -36.58 -26.56 42.03
CA ASN A 4 -36.03 -25.78 40.91
C ASN A 4 -35.67 -26.66 39.69
N PRO A 5 -35.45 -26.14 38.46
CA PRO A 5 -34.13 -25.56 38.17
C PRO A 5 -34.06 -24.39 37.16
N VAL A 6 -33.38 -23.32 37.58
CA VAL A 6 -32.18 -22.71 36.95
C VAL A 6 -32.05 -22.82 35.42
N ILE A 7 -32.30 -21.72 34.71
CA ILE A 7 -31.73 -21.49 33.37
C ILE A 7 -30.64 -20.42 33.50
N ARG A 8 -29.39 -20.90 33.52
CA ARG A 8 -28.17 -20.09 33.34
C ARG A 8 -28.06 -19.71 31.87
N TRP A 9 -28.20 -18.42 31.55
CA TRP A 9 -27.71 -17.90 30.28
C TRP A 9 -26.21 -17.66 30.40
N ILE A 10 -25.41 -18.61 29.90
CA ILE A 10 -23.99 -18.36 29.64
C ILE A 10 -23.94 -17.60 28.31
N ALA A 11 -23.67 -16.30 28.38
CA ALA A 11 -23.25 -15.53 27.21
C ALA A 11 -21.82 -15.95 26.86
N VAL A 12 -21.68 -16.89 25.92
CA VAL A 12 -20.39 -17.20 25.30
C VAL A 12 -20.04 -16.02 24.40
N CYS A 13 -19.22 -15.11 24.90
CA CYS A 13 -18.49 -14.16 24.05
C CYS A 13 -17.46 -14.94 23.26
N LEU A 14 -17.85 -15.41 22.07
CA LEU A 14 -16.92 -15.85 21.04
C LEU A 14 -16.04 -14.67 20.67
N LEU A 15 -14.83 -14.63 21.25
CA LEU A 15 -13.71 -13.89 20.70
C LEU A 15 -13.42 -14.48 19.31
N LEU A 16 -14.13 -14.00 18.30
CA LEU A 16 -13.72 -14.16 16.92
C LEU A 16 -12.44 -13.34 16.77
N GLY A 17 -11.31 -13.99 17.01
CA GLY A 17 -10.02 -13.49 16.54
C GLY A 17 -10.16 -13.29 15.04
N ILE A 18 -10.22 -12.03 14.60
CA ILE A 18 -10.20 -11.70 13.18
C ILE A 18 -8.84 -12.18 12.69
N PRO A 19 -8.75 -13.21 11.84
CA PRO A 19 -7.47 -13.53 11.24
C PRO A 19 -7.04 -12.30 10.47
N LEU A 20 -5.81 -11.82 10.73
CA LEU A 20 -5.17 -10.82 9.91
C LEU A 20 -5.06 -11.45 8.51
N ILE A 21 -6.01 -11.13 7.61
CA ILE A 21 -6.00 -11.67 6.25
C ILE A 21 -4.79 -11.06 5.57
N ALA A 22 -3.71 -11.83 5.46
CA ALA A 22 -2.59 -11.50 4.59
C ALA A 22 -3.17 -11.38 3.17
N GLN A 23 -3.02 -10.19 2.56
CA GLN A 23 -3.52 -9.97 1.20
C GLN A 23 -2.74 -10.85 0.23
N PRO A 24 -3.39 -11.56 -0.69
CA PRO A 24 -2.68 -12.37 -1.66
C PRO A 24 -1.80 -11.46 -2.55
N SER A 25 -0.55 -11.89 -2.71
CA SER A 25 0.46 -11.23 -3.54
C SER A 25 0.10 -11.26 -5.03
N PRO A 26 0.41 -10.21 -5.83
CA PRO A 26 0.28 -10.32 -7.27
C PRO A 26 1.21 -11.41 -7.82
N GLU A 27 0.63 -12.45 -8.42
CA GLU A 27 1.40 -13.56 -9.03
C GLU A 27 2.21 -13.10 -10.25
N ARG A 28 1.74 -12.02 -10.91
CA ARG A 28 2.43 -11.38 -12.04
C ARG A 28 3.08 -10.09 -11.59
N GLN A 29 4.21 -9.75 -12.20
CA GLN A 29 4.84 -8.46 -11.93
C GLN A 29 3.90 -7.33 -12.37
N VAL A 30 3.69 -6.38 -11.47
CA VAL A 30 2.95 -5.16 -11.72
C VAL A 30 3.91 -3.99 -11.79
N ARG A 31 3.72 -3.12 -12.77
CA ARG A 31 4.31 -1.78 -12.82
C ARG A 31 3.23 -0.73 -12.65
N MET A 32 3.45 0.20 -11.74
CA MET A 32 2.54 1.31 -11.45
C MET A 32 3.31 2.63 -11.54
N VAL A 33 2.66 3.65 -12.08
CA VAL A 33 3.10 5.04 -11.93
C VAL A 33 2.03 5.74 -11.12
N VAL A 34 2.36 6.14 -9.89
CA VAL A 34 1.38 6.66 -8.92
C VAL A 34 1.76 8.06 -8.51
N LYS A 35 0.79 8.97 -8.56
CA LYS A 35 0.90 10.33 -8.06
C LYS A 35 0.02 10.50 -6.82
N ALA A 36 0.59 11.03 -5.75
CA ALA A 36 -0.16 11.40 -4.56
C ALA A 36 -0.53 12.89 -4.62
N THR A 37 -1.73 13.23 -4.17
CA THR A 37 -2.15 14.62 -3.95
C THR A 37 -2.84 14.71 -2.59
N SER A 38 -2.52 15.72 -1.80
CA SER A 38 -3.15 15.96 -0.51
C SER A 38 -3.27 17.46 -0.27
N PRO A 39 -4.38 17.96 0.31
CA PRO A 39 -4.47 19.34 0.78
C PRO A 39 -3.38 19.72 1.81
N ARG A 40 -2.73 18.72 2.40
CA ARG A 40 -1.69 18.88 3.44
C ARG A 40 -0.28 18.95 2.85
N PHE A 41 -0.11 18.64 1.56
CA PHE A 41 1.18 18.77 0.90
C PHE A 41 1.43 20.24 0.55
N PRO A 42 2.66 20.77 0.79
CA PRO A 42 3.02 22.05 0.22
C PRO A 42 2.93 21.97 -1.31
N LYS A 43 2.34 22.98 -1.93
CA LYS A 43 2.13 23.02 -3.39
C LYS A 43 3.47 22.88 -4.12
N GLY A 44 3.54 21.96 -5.08
CA GLY A 44 4.73 21.70 -5.86
C GLY A 44 5.83 20.95 -5.11
N SER A 45 5.55 20.48 -3.89
CA SER A 45 6.49 19.68 -3.11
C SER A 45 6.81 18.36 -3.81
N PHE A 46 7.95 17.79 -3.40
CA PHE A 46 8.38 16.48 -3.85
C PHE A 46 7.34 15.37 -3.64
N ALA A 47 6.52 15.46 -2.57
CA ALA A 47 5.47 14.48 -2.28
C ALA A 47 4.38 14.40 -3.37
N GLU A 48 4.22 15.45 -4.18
CA GLU A 48 3.29 15.49 -5.32
C GLU A 48 3.89 14.92 -6.62
N LYS A 49 5.18 14.59 -6.62
CA LYS A 49 5.82 13.99 -7.80
C LYS A 49 5.39 12.53 -7.93
N PRO A 50 5.13 12.05 -9.17
CA PRO A 50 4.88 10.64 -9.40
C PRO A 50 6.06 9.78 -8.96
N LYS A 51 5.77 8.54 -8.57
CA LYS A 51 6.76 7.49 -8.36
C LYS A 51 6.43 6.28 -9.21
N VAL A 52 7.47 5.58 -9.65
CA VAL A 52 7.34 4.30 -10.35
C VAL A 52 7.50 3.18 -9.34
N ILE A 53 6.56 2.25 -9.32
CA ILE A 53 6.56 1.12 -8.40
C ILE A 53 6.50 -0.15 -9.22
N HIS A 54 7.44 -1.05 -9.00
CA HIS A 54 7.36 -2.43 -9.48
C HIS A 54 7.12 -3.35 -8.30
N ARG A 55 6.24 -4.32 -8.45
CA ARG A 55 5.99 -5.36 -7.44
C ARG A 55 5.86 -6.71 -8.12
N LEU A 56 6.47 -7.74 -7.54
CA LEU A 56 6.28 -9.12 -7.95
C LEU A 56 6.15 -9.98 -6.68
N GLY A 57 4.99 -10.59 -6.50
CA GLY A 57 4.73 -11.39 -5.32
C GLY A 57 4.81 -10.59 -4.00
N ASP A 58 5.23 -11.29 -2.97
CA ASP A 58 5.58 -10.78 -1.63
C ASP A 58 7.09 -10.65 -1.44
N ARG A 59 7.93 -11.08 -2.39
CA ARG A 59 9.39 -11.07 -2.22
C ARG A 59 10.10 -9.92 -2.91
N PHE A 60 9.45 -9.26 -3.87
CA PHE A 60 10.10 -8.29 -4.73
C PHE A 60 9.31 -6.98 -4.83
N ALA A 61 9.98 -5.87 -4.54
CA ALA A 61 9.48 -4.55 -4.87
C ALA A 61 10.62 -3.61 -5.28
N ARG A 62 10.27 -2.59 -6.05
CA ARG A 62 11.17 -1.51 -6.43
C ARG A 62 10.38 -0.22 -6.49
N ILE A 63 10.93 0.84 -5.93
CA ILE A 63 10.31 2.17 -5.90
C ILE A 63 11.34 3.15 -6.44
N GLU A 64 10.95 3.88 -7.47
CA GLU A 64 11.75 4.96 -8.04
C GLU A 64 11.02 6.27 -7.81
N GLU A 65 11.66 7.18 -7.11
CA GLU A 65 11.18 8.54 -6.99
C GLU A 65 11.94 9.47 -7.94
N GLU A 66 11.32 10.59 -8.27
CA GLU A 66 11.96 11.68 -8.99
C GLU A 66 13.15 12.26 -8.21
N SER A 67 13.98 13.08 -8.87
CA SER A 67 15.00 13.84 -8.14
C SER A 67 14.35 14.98 -7.36
N ASN A 68 14.68 15.07 -6.07
CA ASN A 68 14.37 16.21 -5.22
C ASN A 68 15.58 17.17 -5.21
N PRO A 69 15.51 18.32 -5.91
CA PRO A 69 16.63 19.25 -6.00
C PRO A 69 16.95 19.93 -4.67
N ASP A 70 15.96 20.10 -3.79
CA ASP A 70 16.12 20.82 -2.52
C ASP A 70 16.93 20.00 -1.51
N THR A 71 16.72 18.69 -1.48
CA THR A 71 17.42 17.76 -0.58
C THR A 71 18.55 16.99 -1.25
N LYS A 72 18.74 17.15 -2.57
CA LYS A 72 19.63 16.33 -3.40
C LYS A 72 19.38 14.83 -3.26
N LEU A 73 18.13 14.46 -2.99
CA LEU A 73 17.70 13.08 -2.87
C LEU A 73 17.15 12.60 -4.20
N HIS A 74 17.64 11.48 -4.70
CA HIS A 74 17.08 10.79 -5.86
C HIS A 74 16.88 9.32 -5.47
N LEU A 75 15.81 9.06 -4.73
CA LEU A 75 15.64 7.80 -4.00
C LEU A 75 15.26 6.66 -4.94
N LEU A 76 16.01 5.57 -4.81
CA LEU A 76 15.68 4.26 -5.36
C LEU A 76 15.64 3.27 -4.19
N ILE A 77 14.51 2.59 -4.00
CA ILE A 77 14.40 1.48 -3.06
C ILE A 77 14.25 0.19 -3.87
N VAL A 78 15.06 -0.81 -3.58
CA VAL A 78 14.97 -2.15 -4.14
C VAL A 78 14.84 -3.15 -3.00
N CYS A 79 13.79 -3.94 -3.00
CA CYS A 79 13.54 -5.01 -2.03
C CYS A 79 13.55 -6.34 -2.77
N LYS A 80 14.44 -7.24 -2.34
CA LYS A 80 14.45 -8.65 -2.69
C LYS A 80 14.58 -9.38 -1.36
N ALA A 81 13.45 -9.60 -0.70
CA ALA A 81 13.43 -10.07 0.68
C ALA A 81 14.37 -11.28 0.86
N PRO A 82 15.17 -11.32 1.94
CA PRO A 82 15.15 -10.39 3.09
C PRO A 82 15.91 -9.07 2.86
N ASP A 83 16.58 -8.91 1.72
CA ASP A 83 17.44 -7.76 1.45
C ASP A 83 16.65 -6.54 0.96
N THR A 84 17.04 -5.37 1.45
CA THR A 84 16.56 -4.06 0.98
C THR A 84 17.73 -3.11 0.77
N TRP A 85 17.82 -2.56 -0.43
CA TRP A 85 18.77 -1.51 -0.78
C TRP A 85 18.04 -0.19 -0.94
N MET A 86 18.43 0.80 -0.14
CA MET A 86 17.96 2.18 -0.24
C MET A 86 19.09 3.04 -0.79
N VAL A 87 18.94 3.55 -2.00
CA VAL A 87 19.99 4.21 -2.75
C VAL A 87 19.62 5.66 -3.02
N ASN A 88 20.54 6.57 -2.72
CA ASN A 88 20.50 7.92 -3.27
C ASN A 88 21.26 7.94 -4.60
N ARG A 89 20.53 7.95 -5.71
CA ARG A 89 21.12 7.98 -7.06
C ARG A 89 21.87 9.29 -7.36
N ALA A 90 21.66 10.35 -6.58
CA ALA A 90 22.29 11.64 -6.81
C ALA A 90 23.79 11.65 -6.43
N ASP A 91 24.20 10.85 -5.44
CA ASP A 91 25.58 10.81 -4.93
C ASP A 91 26.19 9.40 -4.90
N GLY A 92 25.45 8.38 -5.36
CA GLY A 92 25.90 7.00 -5.43
C GLY A 92 26.09 6.36 -4.06
N THR A 93 25.43 6.86 -3.02
CA THR A 93 25.44 6.26 -1.68
C THR A 93 24.18 5.45 -1.42
N GLY A 94 24.27 4.48 -0.53
CA GLY A 94 23.11 3.69 -0.15
C GLY A 94 23.26 3.02 1.20
N LYS A 95 22.16 2.45 1.64
CA LYS A 95 22.08 1.55 2.80
C LYS A 95 21.60 0.20 2.34
N HIS A 96 22.20 -0.83 2.91
CA HIS A 96 21.73 -2.20 2.80
C HIS A 96 21.16 -2.64 4.14
N LEU A 97 19.92 -3.13 4.12
CA LEU A 97 19.22 -3.64 5.27
C LEU A 97 18.80 -5.08 5.01
N VAL A 98 19.00 -5.95 5.99
CA VAL A 98 18.54 -7.33 5.96
C VAL A 98 17.46 -7.50 7.01
N ASP A 99 16.27 -7.91 6.59
CA ASP A 99 15.20 -8.31 7.50
C ASP A 99 15.64 -9.56 8.30
N PRO A 100 15.58 -9.53 9.64
CA PRO A 100 15.94 -10.68 10.46
C PRO A 100 15.05 -11.90 10.22
N ASP A 101 13.83 -11.74 9.69
CA ASP A 101 13.02 -12.85 9.23
C ASP A 101 13.37 -13.20 7.77
N PRO A 102 14.10 -14.32 7.52
CA PRO A 102 14.43 -14.74 6.15
C PRO A 102 13.17 -15.12 5.33
N LYS A 103 12.07 -15.45 6.01
CA LYS A 103 10.76 -15.72 5.41
C LYS A 103 9.89 -14.46 5.33
N GLY A 104 10.42 -13.31 5.73
CA GLY A 104 9.75 -12.03 5.68
C GLY A 104 9.18 -11.72 4.30
N GLU A 105 8.08 -11.00 4.31
CA GLU A 105 7.42 -10.49 3.12
C GLU A 105 7.75 -9.01 2.95
N VAL A 106 7.97 -8.58 1.71
CA VAL A 106 8.01 -7.18 1.35
C VAL A 106 6.66 -6.55 1.63
N ARG A 107 6.64 -5.64 2.60
CA ARG A 107 5.50 -4.80 2.92
C ARG A 107 5.68 -3.43 2.29
N PHE A 108 4.65 -2.94 1.62
CA PHE A 108 4.68 -1.62 1.00
C PHE A 108 3.39 -0.84 1.26
N PRO A 109 3.20 -0.34 2.50
CA PRO A 109 1.96 0.30 2.92
C PRO A 109 1.74 1.61 2.17
N MET A 110 0.49 1.87 1.77
CA MET A 110 0.09 3.17 1.20
C MET A 110 -0.01 4.26 2.28
N PHE A 111 -0.14 3.84 3.55
CA PHE A 111 -0.31 4.72 4.70
C PHE A 111 0.65 4.28 5.83
N PRO A 112 1.95 4.59 5.73
CA PRO A 112 2.91 4.23 6.77
C PRO A 112 2.53 4.89 8.10
N LYS A 113 2.72 4.17 9.20
CA LYS A 113 2.24 4.57 10.54
C LYS A 113 2.78 5.94 10.96
N GLU A 114 4.02 6.24 10.60
CA GLU A 114 4.71 7.50 10.91
C GLU A 114 4.08 8.71 10.21
N GLY A 115 3.40 8.48 9.08
CA GLY A 115 2.72 9.52 8.30
C GLY A 115 1.24 9.72 8.66
N MET A 116 0.69 8.90 9.57
CA MET A 116 -0.74 8.89 9.88
C MET A 116 -1.03 9.47 11.27
N PRO A 117 -2.16 10.18 11.43
CA PRO A 117 -2.54 10.73 12.73
C PRO A 117 -2.86 9.61 13.73
N VAL A 118 -2.75 9.95 15.02
CA VAL A 118 -3.21 9.07 16.11
C VAL A 118 -4.69 8.74 15.89
N GLY A 119 -5.03 7.46 16.05
CA GLY A 119 -6.38 6.94 15.78
C GLY A 119 -6.63 6.55 14.32
N PHE A 120 -5.63 6.57 13.44
CA PHE A 120 -5.78 5.97 12.11
C PHE A 120 -6.08 4.46 12.23
N PRO A 121 -7.18 3.95 11.63
CA PRO A 121 -7.61 2.58 11.85
C PRO A 121 -6.57 1.54 11.39
N PRO A 122 -6.17 0.59 12.26
CA PRO A 122 -5.19 -0.44 11.90
C PRO A 122 -5.63 -1.31 10.71
N SER A 123 -6.95 -1.50 10.52
CA SER A 123 -7.48 -2.23 9.37
C SER A 123 -7.08 -1.57 8.04
N LEU A 124 -7.11 -0.24 7.95
CA LEU A 124 -6.74 0.54 6.77
C LEU A 124 -5.23 0.65 6.57
N ALA A 125 -4.45 0.60 7.65
CA ALA A 125 -2.98 0.64 7.58
C ALA A 125 -2.35 -0.56 6.86
N ASN A 126 -3.10 -1.65 6.71
CA ASN A 126 -2.64 -2.85 5.99
C ASN A 126 -2.72 -2.73 4.47
N LEU A 127 -3.36 -1.70 3.92
CA LEU A 127 -3.46 -1.53 2.48
C LEU A 127 -2.08 -1.23 1.86
N GLU A 128 -1.74 -1.94 0.80
CA GLU A 128 -0.45 -1.84 0.13
C GLU A 128 -0.57 -1.53 -1.36
N PHE A 129 0.45 -0.88 -1.91
CA PHE A 129 0.54 -0.68 -3.35
C PHE A 129 0.61 -2.01 -4.10
N GLY A 130 -0.22 -2.13 -5.14
CA GLY A 130 -0.36 -3.31 -5.98
C GLY A 130 -1.28 -4.40 -5.42
N ARG A 131 -1.88 -4.18 -4.23
CA ARG A 131 -2.82 -5.12 -3.60
C ARG A 131 -4.20 -4.52 -3.34
N GLU A 132 -4.49 -3.37 -3.93
CA GLU A 132 -5.67 -2.57 -3.63
C GLU A 132 -6.97 -3.30 -3.96
N VAL A 133 -7.04 -3.93 -5.14
CA VAL A 133 -8.24 -4.69 -5.54
C VAL A 133 -8.49 -5.85 -4.57
N GLN A 134 -7.46 -6.65 -4.30
CA GLN A 134 -7.56 -7.78 -3.38
C GLN A 134 -7.96 -7.33 -1.97
N TYR A 135 -7.45 -6.18 -1.52
CA TYR A 135 -7.83 -5.61 -0.24
C TYR A 135 -9.33 -5.31 -0.19
N PHE A 136 -9.88 -4.53 -1.13
CA PHE A 136 -11.31 -4.21 -1.13
C PHE A 136 -12.21 -5.44 -1.31
N ASP A 137 -11.78 -6.40 -2.12
CA ASP A 137 -12.50 -7.65 -2.33
C ASP A 137 -12.51 -8.53 -1.07
N SER A 138 -11.44 -8.52 -0.27
CA SER A 138 -11.39 -9.26 1.01
C SER A 138 -12.44 -8.77 2.03
N PHE A 139 -12.80 -7.50 1.96
CA PHE A 139 -13.89 -6.90 2.74
C PHE A 139 -15.27 -7.05 2.07
N LYS A 140 -15.33 -7.67 0.89
CA LYS A 140 -16.55 -7.80 0.09
C LYS A 140 -17.23 -6.45 -0.16
N ALA A 141 -16.44 -5.39 -0.35
CA ALA A 141 -16.99 -4.06 -0.63
C ALA A 141 -17.75 -4.10 -1.97
N PRO A 142 -19.01 -3.63 -2.01
CA PRO A 142 -19.83 -3.71 -3.20
C PRO A 142 -19.30 -2.78 -4.30
N TYR A 143 -19.39 -3.24 -5.55
CA TYR A 143 -19.18 -2.39 -6.71
C TYR A 143 -20.39 -1.50 -6.92
N THR A 144 -20.18 -0.18 -6.96
CA THR A 144 -21.21 0.80 -7.25
C THR A 144 -20.83 1.53 -8.53
N PRO A 145 -21.64 1.45 -9.60
CA PRO A 145 -21.43 2.26 -10.80
C PRO A 145 -21.49 3.75 -10.49
N MET A 146 -20.67 4.53 -11.18
CA MET A 146 -20.66 5.99 -11.08
C MET A 146 -20.36 6.62 -12.42
N LYS A 147 -20.98 7.78 -12.69
CA LYS A 147 -20.65 8.61 -13.85
C LYS A 147 -19.67 9.68 -13.44
N THR A 148 -18.62 9.84 -14.23
CA THR A 148 -17.57 10.84 -14.03
C THR A 148 -17.33 11.60 -15.34
N PRO A 149 -16.63 12.75 -15.31
CA PRO A 149 -16.16 13.39 -16.54
C PRO A 149 -15.27 12.49 -17.41
N MET A 150 -14.67 11.44 -16.84
CA MET A 150 -13.84 10.45 -17.54
C MET A 150 -14.65 9.28 -18.11
N GLY A 151 -15.98 9.32 -17.98
CA GLY A 151 -16.89 8.25 -18.40
C GLY A 151 -17.48 7.46 -17.22
N GLU A 152 -18.08 6.33 -17.55
CA GLU A 152 -18.60 5.38 -16.57
C GLU A 152 -17.44 4.67 -15.87
N MET A 153 -17.55 4.56 -14.56
CA MET A 153 -16.58 3.93 -13.67
C MET A 153 -17.30 3.14 -12.60
N VAL A 154 -16.56 2.36 -11.83
CA VAL A 154 -17.05 1.68 -10.64
C VAL A 154 -16.24 2.11 -9.43
N LYS A 155 -16.89 2.18 -8.28
CA LYS A 155 -16.22 2.38 -7.00
C LYS A 155 -16.54 1.27 -6.02
N GLN A 156 -15.59 1.00 -5.13
CA GLN A 156 -15.80 0.28 -3.88
C GLN A 156 -15.48 1.21 -2.73
N VAL A 157 -16.21 1.10 -1.63
CA VAL A 157 -16.08 1.97 -0.46
C VAL A 157 -15.89 1.12 0.79
N LEU A 158 -14.89 1.49 1.60
CA LEU A 158 -14.65 0.92 2.92
C LEU A 158 -14.62 2.06 3.94
N GLY A 159 -15.62 2.07 4.84
CA GLY A 159 -15.68 3.00 5.96
C GLY A 159 -15.30 2.33 7.27
N THR A 160 -14.56 3.03 8.12
CA THR A 160 -14.32 2.64 9.51
C THR A 160 -14.19 3.88 10.37
N GLU A 161 -15.06 4.02 11.37
CA GLU A 161 -15.11 5.19 12.25
C GLU A 161 -15.16 6.49 11.44
N ASP A 162 -14.19 7.39 11.63
CA ASP A 162 -14.06 8.70 10.98
C ASP A 162 -13.41 8.61 9.58
N TRP A 163 -13.04 7.43 9.09
CA TRP A 163 -12.24 7.25 7.88
C TRP A 163 -12.99 6.50 6.77
N THR A 164 -12.73 6.88 5.52
CA THR A 164 -13.29 6.22 4.36
C THR A 164 -12.23 6.05 3.27
N LEU A 165 -12.07 4.83 2.77
CA LEU A 165 -11.35 4.52 1.56
C LEU A 165 -12.31 4.34 0.39
N ILE A 166 -11.97 4.92 -0.75
CA ILE A 166 -12.72 4.76 -2.00
C ILE A 166 -11.76 4.35 -3.10
N LEU A 167 -11.88 3.12 -3.58
CA LEU A 167 -11.16 2.64 -4.76
C LEU A 167 -12.05 2.85 -5.99
N VAL A 168 -11.54 3.55 -7.00
CA VAL A 168 -12.22 3.82 -8.27
C VAL A 168 -11.48 3.11 -9.40
N ARG A 169 -12.24 2.44 -10.27
CA ARG A 169 -11.75 1.67 -11.41
C ARG A 169 -12.64 1.91 -12.63
N LYS A 170 -12.09 1.71 -13.83
CA LYS A 170 -12.87 1.85 -15.08
C LYS A 170 -13.99 0.81 -15.20
N GLU A 171 -13.76 -0.39 -14.68
CA GLU A 171 -14.72 -1.50 -14.68
C GLU A 171 -14.46 -2.42 -13.47
N GLU A 172 -15.40 -3.32 -13.16
CA GLU A 172 -15.33 -4.19 -11.96
C GLU A 172 -14.12 -5.12 -11.91
N LYS A 173 -13.59 -5.52 -13.07
CA LYS A 173 -12.36 -6.34 -13.17
C LYS A 173 -11.14 -5.54 -13.62
N GLY A 174 -11.30 -4.21 -13.70
CA GLY A 174 -10.26 -3.30 -14.13
C GLY A 174 -9.19 -3.08 -13.07
N VAL A 175 -8.17 -2.34 -13.47
CA VAL A 175 -7.09 -1.88 -12.59
C VAL A 175 -7.48 -0.61 -11.83
N PRO A 176 -6.85 -0.31 -10.68
CA PRO A 176 -6.98 0.97 -9.98
C PRO A 176 -6.79 2.17 -10.90
N ALA A 177 -7.69 3.15 -10.80
CA ALA A 177 -7.54 4.47 -11.43
C ALA A 177 -7.30 5.54 -10.36
N PHE A 178 -8.07 5.49 -9.27
CA PHE A 178 -7.90 6.37 -8.12
C PHE A 178 -8.11 5.61 -6.82
N LEU A 179 -7.42 6.04 -5.77
CA LEU A 179 -7.72 5.66 -4.40
C LEU A 179 -7.78 6.91 -3.53
N PHE A 180 -8.96 7.17 -2.95
CA PHE A 180 -9.18 8.27 -2.04
C PHE A 180 -9.12 7.75 -0.61
N LEU A 181 -8.37 8.44 0.22
CA LEU A 181 -8.51 8.39 1.68
C LEU A 181 -9.18 9.68 2.13
N MET A 182 -10.31 9.53 2.81
CA MET A 182 -11.09 10.62 3.38
C MET A 182 -11.20 10.46 4.89
N ASN A 183 -11.34 11.59 5.59
CA ASN A 183 -11.76 11.64 6.97
C ASN A 183 -12.93 12.64 7.14
N LYS A 184 -13.33 12.92 8.38
CA LYS A 184 -14.39 13.91 8.68
C LYS A 184 -14.13 15.33 8.17
N GLU A 185 -12.87 15.70 7.93
CA GLU A 185 -12.47 17.02 7.40
C GLU A 185 -12.50 17.05 5.86
N GLY A 186 -12.72 15.90 5.20
CA GLY A 186 -12.77 15.76 3.75
C GLY A 186 -11.66 14.87 3.21
N ILE A 187 -11.10 15.24 2.06
CA ILE A 187 -10.02 14.48 1.41
C ILE A 187 -8.75 14.59 2.24
N PHE A 188 -8.24 13.44 2.71
CA PHE A 188 -6.94 13.36 3.36
C PHE A 188 -5.83 13.23 2.32
N THR A 189 -5.93 12.24 1.43
CA THR A 189 -5.00 12.00 0.32
C THR A 189 -5.73 11.32 -0.84
N VAL A 190 -5.30 11.61 -2.06
CA VAL A 190 -5.70 10.89 -3.27
C VAL A 190 -4.46 10.30 -3.92
N TYR A 191 -4.52 9.02 -4.26
CA TYR A 191 -3.56 8.38 -5.15
C TYR A 191 -4.19 8.23 -6.54
N GLU A 192 -3.57 8.84 -7.53
CA GLU A 192 -3.91 8.71 -8.95
C GLU A 192 -2.94 7.73 -9.61
N TYR A 193 -3.47 6.72 -10.28
CA TYR A 193 -2.68 5.75 -11.04
C TYR A 193 -2.58 6.24 -12.48
N LEU A 194 -1.47 6.91 -12.78
CA LEU A 194 -1.16 7.39 -14.12
C LEU A 194 -0.94 6.22 -15.08
N GLU A 195 -0.33 5.15 -14.58
CA GLU A 195 -0.18 3.87 -15.27
C GLU A 195 -0.35 2.71 -14.28
N PHE A 196 -0.98 1.62 -14.72
CA PHE A 196 -1.04 0.35 -14.00
C PHE A 196 -1.02 -0.80 -15.00
N GLN A 197 0.02 -1.61 -15.00
CA GLN A 197 0.24 -2.65 -16.00
C GLN A 197 0.71 -3.95 -15.35
N PHE A 198 0.06 -5.06 -15.71
CA PHE A 198 0.61 -6.40 -15.47
C PHE A 198 1.60 -6.69 -16.60
N LEU A 199 2.86 -6.96 -16.24
CA LEU A 199 3.87 -7.30 -17.24
C LEU A 199 3.68 -8.75 -17.71
N PRO A 200 3.87 -9.02 -19.03
CA PRO A 200 3.70 -10.35 -19.59
C PRO A 200 4.79 -11.33 -19.13
N SER A 201 5.96 -10.82 -18.73
CA SER A 201 7.06 -11.61 -18.19
C SER A 201 7.77 -10.80 -17.10
N PRO A 202 8.14 -11.43 -15.96
CA PRO A 202 8.88 -10.74 -14.92
C PRO A 202 10.29 -10.34 -15.39
N ASP A 203 10.70 -9.12 -15.07
CA ASP A 203 12.09 -8.66 -15.18
C ASP A 203 12.73 -8.67 -13.79
N LEU A 204 13.40 -9.78 -13.47
CA LEU A 204 14.02 -9.97 -12.16
C LEU A 204 15.25 -9.07 -11.94
N LYS A 205 15.86 -8.55 -13.01
CA LYS A 205 17.05 -7.68 -12.90
C LYS A 205 16.73 -6.36 -12.22
N LEU A 206 15.49 -5.90 -12.31
CA LEU A 206 15.02 -4.69 -11.62
C LEU A 206 15.14 -4.80 -10.10
N PHE A 207 15.15 -6.02 -9.56
CA PHE A 207 15.19 -6.30 -8.12
C PHE A 207 16.57 -6.71 -7.61
N GLU A 208 17.61 -6.59 -8.43
CA GLU A 208 19.00 -6.78 -8.00
C GLU A 208 19.53 -5.54 -7.29
N ALA A 209 20.52 -5.73 -6.42
CA ALA A 209 21.25 -4.64 -5.79
C ALA A 209 21.83 -3.72 -6.86
N PRO A 210 21.54 -2.40 -6.82
CA PRO A 210 22.13 -1.47 -7.77
C PRO A 210 23.66 -1.50 -7.73
N ALA A 211 24.28 -1.64 -8.91
CA ALA A 211 25.73 -1.63 -9.07
C ALA A 211 26.33 -0.24 -8.81
N GLU A 212 27.64 -0.19 -8.55
CA GLU A 212 28.40 1.06 -8.38
C GLU A 212 27.94 1.96 -7.21
N ILE A 213 27.22 1.38 -6.24
CA ILE A 213 26.79 2.07 -5.02
C ILE A 213 27.70 1.74 -3.85
N ARG A 214 27.99 2.75 -3.03
CA ARG A 214 28.67 2.59 -1.74
C ARG A 214 27.63 2.35 -0.65
N TYR A 215 27.51 1.11 -0.19
CA TYR A 215 26.57 0.72 0.85
C TYR A 215 27.16 0.83 2.25
N ALA A 216 26.38 1.37 3.17
CA ALA A 216 26.53 1.12 4.60
C ALA A 216 25.63 -0.06 5.00
N GLU A 217 26.21 -1.04 5.69
CA GLU A 217 25.46 -2.16 6.25
C GLU A 217 24.69 -1.72 7.51
N GLN A 218 23.41 -2.08 7.59
CA GLN A 218 22.58 -1.81 8.75
C GLN A 218 21.73 -3.05 9.08
N SER A 219 21.88 -3.59 10.29
CA SER A 219 20.93 -4.59 10.80
C SER A 219 19.57 -3.93 11.02
N ALA A 220 18.49 -4.54 10.51
CA ALA A 220 17.15 -4.12 10.91
C ALA A 220 16.97 -4.45 12.40
N SER A 221 16.61 -3.42 13.19
CA SER A 221 16.39 -3.50 14.64
C SER A 221 14.96 -3.85 14.98
#